data_AF-A0A9X1QAQ9-F1
#
_entry.id   AF-A0A9X1QAQ9-F1
#
_cell.length_a   1.000
_cell.length_b   1.000
_cell.length_c   1.000
_cell.angle_alpha   90.00
_cell.angle_beta   90.00
_cell.angle_gamma   90.00
#
_symmetry.space_group_name_H-M   'P 1'
#
loop_
_entity.id
_entity.type
_entity.pdbx_description
1 polymer ?
#
loop_
_entity_poly.entity_id
_entity_poly.type
_entity_poly.pdbx_seq_one_letter_code
_entity_poly.pdbx_strand_id
1 'polypeptide(L)'
;MQSTSYKKAFEFAQFASNYVVNTENRETKIVEALQSVIEQIDEHRERYQKKLVKIQRKHAAEDKLGCILRDDHGNYRYRKDDEELMEEKIEELFNQEDSVEFEPDYVDTRSIPAHLPALLRKKFIGFVIQPHSTPAQNLINSLPTNQTNQSNG
;
A
#
# COMPACT_ATOMS: atom_id res chain seq x y z
N MET A 1 5.80 -2.22 12.38
CA MET A 1 5.61 -1.67 11.02
C MET A 1 5.89 -2.72 9.96
N GLN A 2 5.00 -2.82 8.99
CA GLN A 2 5.19 -3.49 7.71
C GLN A 2 5.19 -2.47 6.59
N SER A 3 5.70 -2.88 5.43
CA SER A 3 5.85 -2.04 4.27
C SER A 3 5.35 -2.75 3.02
N THR A 4 4.78 -2.00 2.08
CA THR A 4 4.24 -2.54 0.83
C THR A 4 4.18 -1.48 -0.28
N SER A 5 3.81 -1.89 -1.49
CA SER A 5 3.58 -0.96 -2.61
C SER A 5 2.24 -0.24 -2.52
N TYR A 6 2.16 0.95 -3.13
CA TYR A 6 0.89 1.69 -3.24
C TYR A 6 -0.20 0.85 -3.90
N LYS A 7 0.15 0.05 -4.91
CA LYS A 7 -0.77 -0.89 -5.55
C LYS A 7 -1.42 -1.85 -4.56
N LYS A 8 -0.63 -2.57 -3.78
CA LYS A 8 -1.16 -3.54 -2.81
C LYS A 8 -1.97 -2.86 -1.72
N ALA A 9 -1.48 -1.75 -1.19
CA ALA A 9 -2.17 -0.98 -0.15
C ALA A 9 -3.53 -0.44 -0.63
N PHE A 10 -3.59 0.19 -1.81
CA PHE A 10 -4.82 0.79 -2.33
C PHE A 10 -5.82 -0.27 -2.78
N GLU A 11 -5.36 -1.39 -3.35
CA GLU A 11 -6.21 -2.55 -3.61
C GLU A 11 -6.80 -3.08 -2.30
N PHE A 12 -5.99 -3.31 -1.27
CA PHE A 12 -6.49 -3.72 0.06
C PHE A 12 -7.56 -2.74 0.55
N ALA A 13 -7.27 -1.44 0.60
CA ALA A 13 -8.18 -0.43 1.12
C ALA A 13 -9.51 -0.40 0.34
N GLN A 14 -9.47 -0.57 -0.98
CA GLN A 14 -10.68 -0.64 -1.82
C GLN A 14 -11.53 -1.88 -1.49
N PHE A 15 -10.91 -3.07 -1.44
CA PHE A 15 -11.63 -4.31 -1.12
C PHE A 15 -12.15 -4.32 0.33
N ALA A 16 -11.35 -3.81 1.26
CA ALA A 16 -11.70 -3.69 2.68
C ALA A 16 -12.87 -2.72 2.88
N SER A 17 -12.81 -1.52 2.29
CA SER A 17 -13.89 -0.53 2.37
C SER A 17 -15.20 -1.09 1.81
N ASN A 18 -15.15 -1.74 0.63
CA ASN A 18 -16.32 -2.39 0.04
C ASN A 18 -16.89 -3.48 0.95
N TYR A 19 -16.02 -4.29 1.58
CA TYR A 19 -16.48 -5.31 2.52
C TYR A 19 -17.16 -4.69 3.74
N VAL A 20 -16.56 -3.67 4.36
CA VAL A 20 -17.11 -2.97 5.53
C VAL A 20 -18.47 -2.33 5.23
N VAL A 21 -18.61 -1.67 4.06
CA VAL A 21 -19.87 -1.03 3.65
C VAL A 21 -21.00 -2.04 3.48
N ASN A 22 -20.69 -3.23 2.93
CA ASN A 22 -21.68 -4.28 2.64
C ASN A 22 -21.88 -5.27 3.81
N THR A 23 -21.20 -5.09 4.93
CA THR A 23 -21.37 -5.95 6.11
C THR A 23 -22.47 -5.39 7.00
N GLU A 24 -23.49 -6.21 7.29
CA GLU A 24 -24.63 -5.82 8.14
C GLU A 24 -24.22 -5.56 9.60
N ASN A 25 -23.29 -6.37 10.13
CA ASN A 25 -22.76 -6.19 11.47
C ASN A 25 -21.36 -5.54 11.45
N ARG A 26 -21.31 -4.25 11.78
CA ARG A 26 -20.07 -3.46 11.80
C ARG A 26 -19.26 -3.61 13.08
N GLU A 27 -19.83 -4.16 14.15
CA GLU A 27 -19.17 -4.32 15.46
C GLU A 27 -18.45 -5.67 15.57
N THR A 28 -17.72 -6.04 14.51
CA THR A 28 -16.92 -7.27 14.51
C THR A 28 -15.45 -6.92 14.52
N LYS A 29 -14.64 -7.72 15.23
CA LYS A 29 -13.18 -7.49 15.31
C LYS A 29 -12.50 -7.38 13.95
N ILE A 30 -12.97 -8.14 12.96
CA ILE A 30 -12.46 -8.05 11.59
C ILE A 30 -12.80 -6.71 10.93
N VAL A 31 -13.99 -6.16 11.15
CA VAL A 31 -14.38 -4.85 10.61
C VAL A 31 -13.58 -3.74 11.28
N GLU A 32 -13.42 -3.79 12.60
CA GLU A 32 -12.59 -2.84 13.36
C GLU A 32 -11.14 -2.83 12.86
N ALA A 33 -10.54 -4.02 12.70
CA ALA A 33 -9.19 -4.15 12.16
C ALA A 33 -9.06 -3.64 10.72
N LEU A 34 -10.05 -3.91 9.86
CA LEU A 34 -10.07 -3.40 8.49
C LEU A 34 -10.11 -1.86 8.49
N GLN A 35 -10.98 -1.25 9.31
CA GLN A 35 -11.09 0.21 9.41
C GLN A 35 -9.79 0.83 9.91
N SER A 36 -9.19 0.28 10.96
CA SER A 36 -7.91 0.71 11.51
C SER A 36 -6.81 0.76 10.44
N VAL A 37 -6.68 -0.29 9.61
CA VAL A 37 -5.66 -0.34 8.57
C VAL A 37 -6.02 0.52 7.35
N ILE A 38 -7.30 0.66 7.01
CA ILE A 38 -7.76 1.58 5.94
C ILE A 38 -7.35 3.02 6.27
N GLU A 39 -7.62 3.48 7.50
CA GLU A 39 -7.31 4.85 7.94
C GLU A 39 -5.82 5.16 7.78
N GLN A 40 -4.94 4.23 8.20
CA GLN A 40 -3.50 4.36 8.03
C GLN A 40 -3.10 4.46 6.55
N ILE A 41 -3.71 3.68 5.66
CA ILE A 41 -3.40 3.68 4.23
C ILE A 41 -3.91 4.94 3.53
N ASP A 42 -5.04 5.48 3.97
CA ASP A 42 -5.63 6.68 3.37
C ASP A 42 -4.73 7.91 3.57
N GLU A 43 -3.97 7.98 4.67
CA GLU A 43 -2.94 9.01 4.87
C GLU A 43 -1.85 8.99 3.77
N HIS A 44 -1.58 7.82 3.19
CA HIS A 44 -0.60 7.66 2.12
C HIS A 44 -1.14 8.04 0.75
N ARG A 45 -2.46 8.16 0.55
CA ARG A 45 -3.06 8.61 -0.71
C ARG A 45 -2.65 10.03 -1.05
N GLU A 46 -2.65 10.93 -0.07
CA GLU A 46 -2.24 12.31 -0.29
C GLU A 46 -0.76 12.40 -0.68
N ARG A 47 0.09 11.59 -0.03
CA ARG A 47 1.53 11.51 -0.36
C ARG A 47 1.74 10.98 -1.78
N TYR A 48 1.01 9.94 -2.17
CA TYR A 48 1.04 9.41 -3.53
C TYR A 48 0.63 10.47 -4.55
N GLN A 49 -0.49 11.17 -4.31
CA GLN A 49 -0.98 12.22 -5.20
C GLN A 49 0.04 13.35 -5.37
N LYS A 50 0.69 13.78 -4.28
CA LYS A 50 1.77 14.77 -4.33
C LYS A 50 2.96 14.29 -5.18
N LYS A 51 3.34 13.02 -5.08
CA LYS A 51 4.42 12.42 -5.90
C LYS A 51 4.01 12.33 -7.37
N LEU A 52 2.78 11.91 -7.65
CA LEU A 52 2.22 11.80 -9.00
C LEU A 52 2.23 13.17 -9.70
N VAL A 53 1.75 14.23 -9.05
CA VAL A 53 1.77 15.60 -9.58
C VAL A 53 3.20 16.08 -9.87
N LYS A 54 4.19 15.70 -9.05
CA LYS A 54 5.60 16.03 -9.30
C LYS A 54 6.15 15.32 -10.53
N ILE A 55 5.82 14.04 -10.72
CA ILE A 55 6.21 13.27 -11.91
C ILE A 55 5.59 13.93 -13.15
N GLN A 56 4.27 14.12 -13.14
CA GLN A 56 3.54 14.77 -14.23
C GLN A 56 4.14 16.13 -14.61
N ARG A 57 4.42 16.98 -13.61
CA ARG A 57 5.01 18.29 -13.84
C ARG A 57 6.42 18.21 -14.43
N LYS A 58 7.24 17.25 -14.01
CA LYS A 58 8.62 17.08 -14.47
C LYS A 58 8.72 16.72 -15.96
N HIS A 59 7.71 16.01 -16.46
CA HIS A 59 7.66 15.55 -17.84
C HIS A 59 6.73 16.41 -18.72
N ALA A 60 6.09 17.43 -18.15
CA ALA A 60 5.22 18.32 -18.90
C ALA A 60 6.02 19.10 -19.94
N ALA A 61 5.43 19.31 -21.11
CA ALA A 61 6.01 20.11 -22.17
C ALA A 61 6.14 21.57 -21.72
N GLU A 62 7.27 22.18 -22.07
CA GLU A 62 7.56 23.57 -21.78
C GLU A 62 7.56 24.40 -23.08
N ASP A 63 7.21 25.68 -22.97
CA ASP A 63 7.39 26.64 -24.04
C ASP A 63 8.86 27.11 -24.16
N LYS A 64 9.12 28.07 -25.05
CA LYS A 64 10.48 28.61 -25.27
C LYS A 64 11.05 29.37 -24.07
N LEU A 65 10.21 29.74 -23.11
CA LEU A 65 10.58 30.47 -21.90
C LEU A 65 10.68 29.55 -20.68
N GLY A 66 10.45 28.25 -20.85
CA GLY A 66 10.44 27.27 -19.75
C GLY A 66 9.13 27.26 -18.95
N CYS A 67 8.05 27.82 -19.49
CA CYS A 67 6.73 27.77 -18.86
C CYS A 67 6.04 26.45 -19.19
N ILE A 68 5.49 25.79 -18.17
CA ILE A 68 4.75 24.54 -18.33
C ILE A 68 3.47 24.77 -19.12
N LEU A 69 3.29 24.00 -20.18
CA LEU A 69 2.10 24.04 -21.02
C LEU A 69 0.96 23.24 -20.40
N ARG A 70 -0.24 23.83 -20.42
CA ARG A 70 -1.50 23.19 -20.03
C ARG A 70 -2.55 23.33 -21.12
N ASP A 71 -3.54 22.43 -21.12
CA ASP A 71 -4.74 22.55 -21.95
C ASP A 71 -5.80 23.46 -21.28
N ASP A 72 -6.91 23.67 -21.98
CA ASP A 72 -8.02 24.53 -21.51
C ASP A 72 -8.74 23.96 -20.27
N HIS A 73 -8.52 22.68 -19.95
CA HIS A 73 -9.04 22.01 -18.77
C HIS A 73 -8.03 22.02 -17.60
N GLY A 74 -6.85 22.59 -17.81
CA GLY A 74 -5.79 22.69 -16.80
C GLY A 74 -4.90 21.45 -16.69
N ASN A 75 -5.04 20.47 -17.59
CA ASN A 75 -4.16 19.29 -17.65
C ASN A 75 -2.81 19.67 -18.26
N TYR A 76 -1.75 19.01 -17.82
CA TYR A 76 -0.44 19.16 -18.44
C TYR A 76 -0.46 18.63 -19.87
N ARG A 77 0.26 19.32 -20.77
CA ARG A 77 0.52 18.81 -22.12
C ARG A 77 1.87 18.11 -22.14
N TYR A 78 1.99 17.07 -22.94
CA TYR A 78 3.21 16.26 -23.04
C TYR A 78 3.67 16.18 -24.49
N ARG A 79 4.97 15.97 -24.70
CA ARG A 79 5.45 15.38 -25.96
C ARG A 79 5.29 13.87 -25.86
N LYS A 80 5.16 13.20 -26.99
CA LYS A 80 4.91 11.75 -27.01
C LYS A 80 5.95 10.96 -26.19
N ASP A 81 7.24 11.20 -26.42
CA ASP A 81 8.31 10.49 -25.71
C ASP A 81 8.32 10.81 -24.19
N ASP A 82 7.96 12.05 -23.82
CA ASP A 82 7.88 12.46 -22.42
C ASP A 82 6.65 11.89 -21.70
N GLU A 83 5.55 11.67 -22.42
CA GLU A 83 4.33 11.02 -21.94
C GLU A 83 4.61 9.56 -21.60
N GLU A 84 5.25 8.81 -22.51
CA GLU A 84 5.63 7.40 -22.28
C GLU A 84 6.55 7.29 -21.05
N LEU A 85 7.57 8.14 -20.93
CA LEU A 85 8.47 8.17 -19.76
C LEU A 85 7.74 8.54 -18.46
N MET A 86 6.76 9.45 -18.53
CA MET A 86 5.95 9.81 -17.38
C MET A 86 5.11 8.62 -16.90
N GLU A 87 4.46 7.91 -17.82
CA GLU A 87 3.64 6.73 -17.51
C GLU A 87 4.49 5.64 -16.84
N GLU A 88 5.67 5.34 -17.39
CA GLU A 88 6.62 4.40 -16.79
C GLU A 88 6.97 4.80 -15.35
N LYS A 89 7.25 6.09 -15.10
CA LYS A 89 7.60 6.58 -13.76
C LYS A 89 6.43 6.51 -12.78
N ILE A 90 5.20 6.73 -13.25
CA ILE A 90 4.00 6.56 -12.43
C ILE A 90 3.79 5.09 -12.10
N GLU A 91 4.00 4.19 -13.07
CA GLU A 91 3.88 2.75 -12.86
C GLU A 91 4.95 2.22 -11.90
N GLU A 92 6.20 2.66 -12.06
CA GLU A 92 7.29 2.37 -11.12
C GLU A 92 6.90 2.82 -9.70
N LEU A 93 6.46 4.07 -9.54
CA LEU A 93 6.03 4.58 -8.23
C LEU A 93 4.90 3.74 -7.64
N PHE A 94 3.91 3.34 -8.45
CA PHE A 94 2.74 2.61 -7.96
C PHE A 94 3.08 1.18 -7.53
N ASN A 95 4.03 0.53 -8.23
CA ASN A 95 4.45 -0.84 -7.95
C ASN A 95 5.65 -0.94 -7.00
N GLN A 96 6.36 0.17 -6.73
CA GLN A 96 7.53 0.19 -5.85
C GLN A 96 7.16 -0.34 -4.46
N GLU A 97 7.76 -1.47 -4.08
CA GLU A 97 7.66 -2.02 -2.73
C GLU A 97 8.24 -1.03 -1.70
N ASP A 98 7.81 -1.16 -0.45
CA ASP A 98 8.20 -0.29 0.66
C ASP A 98 7.80 1.19 0.54
N SER A 99 6.84 1.51 -0.33
CA SER A 99 6.32 2.88 -0.51
C SER A 99 5.27 3.31 0.51
N VAL A 100 4.61 2.33 1.15
CA VAL A 100 3.56 2.52 2.15
C VAL A 100 3.96 1.76 3.40
N GLU A 101 4.11 2.47 4.51
CA GLU A 101 4.36 1.90 5.83
C GLU A 101 3.08 1.91 6.65
N PHE A 102 2.77 0.80 7.31
CA PHE A 102 1.57 0.65 8.13
C PHE A 102 1.80 -0.35 9.27
N GLU A 103 0.92 -0.33 10.26
CA GLU A 103 0.85 -1.31 11.33
C GLU A 103 -0.29 -2.29 11.04
N PRO A 104 0.00 -3.58 10.80
CA PRO A 104 -1.04 -4.56 10.59
C PRO A 104 -1.84 -4.80 11.87
N ASP A 105 -3.14 -5.03 11.73
CA ASP A 105 -4.04 -5.30 12.84
C ASP A 105 -4.62 -6.73 12.71
N TYR A 106 -3.84 -7.70 13.18
CA TYR A 106 -4.16 -9.11 12.97
C TYR A 106 -5.27 -9.60 13.90
N VAL A 107 -6.32 -10.14 13.30
CA VAL A 107 -7.40 -10.80 14.04
C VAL A 107 -7.16 -12.29 14.18
N ASP A 108 -7.69 -12.86 15.26
CA ASP A 108 -7.67 -14.30 15.48
C ASP A 108 -8.55 -15.04 14.45
N THR A 109 -8.18 -16.28 14.12
CA THR A 109 -8.84 -17.08 13.07
C THR A 109 -10.34 -17.26 13.32
N ARG A 110 -10.81 -17.23 14.57
CA ARG A 110 -12.24 -17.39 14.92
C ARG A 110 -13.05 -16.13 14.61
N SER A 111 -12.38 -14.97 14.60
CA SER A 111 -12.97 -13.68 14.24
C SER A 111 -13.05 -13.47 12.73
N ILE A 112 -12.43 -14.34 11.92
CA ILE A 112 -12.53 -14.30 10.46
C ILE A 112 -13.82 -15.02 10.02
N PRO A 113 -14.72 -14.36 9.28
CA PRO A 113 -15.95 -14.99 8.81
C PRO A 113 -15.67 -16.24 7.95
N ALA A 114 -16.33 -17.34 8.28
CA ALA A 114 -16.13 -18.62 7.59
C ALA A 114 -16.46 -18.54 6.09
N HIS A 115 -17.47 -17.73 5.74
CA HIS A 115 -17.94 -17.52 4.36
C HIS A 115 -17.20 -16.36 3.65
N LEU A 116 -16.12 -15.82 4.21
CA LEU A 116 -15.34 -14.76 3.56
C LEU A 116 -14.82 -15.26 2.19
N PRO A 117 -15.20 -14.60 1.08
CA PRO A 117 -14.76 -14.98 -0.26
C PRO A 117 -13.24 -15.11 -0.37
N ALA A 118 -12.77 -16.12 -1.11
CA ALA A 118 -11.34 -16.44 -1.23
C ALA A 118 -10.50 -15.25 -1.73
N LEU A 119 -11.04 -14.44 -2.65
CA LEU A 119 -10.38 -13.23 -3.14
C LEU A 119 -10.17 -12.19 -2.02
N LEU A 120 -11.21 -11.92 -1.22
CA LEU A 120 -11.11 -10.99 -0.09
C LEU A 120 -10.12 -11.51 0.95
N ARG A 121 -10.20 -12.80 1.29
CA ARG A 121 -9.23 -13.45 2.18
C ARG A 121 -7.80 -13.24 1.68
N LYS A 122 -7.55 -13.45 0.38
CA LYS A 122 -6.22 -13.22 -0.22
C LYS A 122 -5.78 -11.76 -0.10
N LYS A 123 -6.68 -10.80 -0.31
CA LYS A 123 -6.37 -9.36 -0.22
C LYS A 123 -6.14 -8.89 1.22
N PHE A 124 -6.73 -9.55 2.22
CA PHE A 124 -6.60 -9.19 3.63
C PHE A 124 -5.37 -9.79 4.32
N ILE A 125 -4.71 -10.78 3.70
CA ILE A 125 -3.44 -11.36 4.18
C ILE A 125 -2.34 -10.30 4.20
N GLY A 126 -1.59 -10.25 5.30
CA GLY A 126 -0.54 -9.26 5.54
C GLY A 126 -1.04 -8.00 6.21
N PHE A 127 -2.32 -7.66 6.03
CA PHE A 127 -2.95 -6.47 6.61
C PHE A 127 -3.69 -6.77 7.92
N VAL A 128 -4.70 -7.64 7.85
CA VAL A 128 -5.53 -8.01 9.01
C VAL A 128 -5.63 -9.52 9.22
N ILE A 129 -5.17 -10.30 8.25
CA ILE A 129 -4.99 -11.75 8.37
C ILE A 129 -3.49 -12.02 8.39
N GLN A 130 -3.02 -12.72 9.42
CA GLN A 130 -1.61 -13.06 9.52
C GLN A 130 -1.18 -13.95 8.34
N PRO A 131 -0.06 -13.64 7.66
CA PRO A 131 0.51 -14.54 6.66
C PRO A 131 0.84 -15.89 7.30
N HIS A 132 0.57 -16.99 6.60
CA HIS A 132 1.06 -18.29 7.05
C HIS A 132 2.59 -18.25 7.14
N SER A 133 3.14 -18.63 8.30
CA SER A 133 4.59 -18.74 8.43
C SER A 133 5.09 -19.84 7.50
N THR A 134 6.04 -19.49 6.64
CA THR A 134 6.74 -20.52 5.86
C THR A 134 7.60 -21.38 6.81
N PRO A 135 7.84 -22.66 6.49
CA PRO A 135 8.78 -23.48 7.26
C PRO A 135 10.15 -22.81 7.45
N ALA A 136 10.60 -22.04 6.46
CA ALA A 136 11.82 -21.25 6.52
C ALA A 136 11.77 -20.11 7.56
N GLN A 137 10.65 -19.39 7.68
CA GLN A 137 10.46 -18.37 8.71
C GLN A 137 10.37 -18.96 10.12
N ASN A 138 9.72 -20.12 10.26
CA ASN A 138 9.69 -20.83 11.55
C ASN A 138 11.10 -21.28 11.96
N LEU A 139 11.91 -21.73 11.00
CA LEU A 139 13.31 -22.10 11.22
C LEU A 139 14.15 -20.88 11.66
N ILE A 140 14.07 -19.76 10.94
CA ILE A 140 14.82 -18.53 11.26
C ILE A 140 14.46 -18.01 12.66
N ASN A 141 13.17 -17.99 13.00
CA ASN A 141 12.69 -17.54 14.31
C ASN A 141 13.01 -18.53 15.45
N SER A 142 13.39 -19.77 15.14
CA SER A 142 13.81 -20.78 16.11
C SER A 142 15.32 -20.81 16.38
N LEU A 143 16.11 -20.04 15.62
CA LEU A 143 17.55 -19.95 15.85
C LEU A 143 17.84 -19.05 17.06
N PRO A 144 18.64 -19.50 18.04
CA PRO A 144 19.01 -18.68 19.18
C PRO A 144 19.84 -17.48 18.71
N THR A 145 19.34 -16.27 18.98
CA THR A 145 20.10 -15.04 18.81
C THR A 145 21.21 -15.01 19.86
N ASN A 146 22.44 -15.30 19.44
CA ASN A 146 23.62 -15.11 20.28
C ASN A 146 23.74 -13.61 20.61
N GLN A 147 23.29 -13.22 21.81
CA GLN A 147 23.69 -11.98 22.43
C GLN A 147 25.17 -12.10 22.78
N THR A 148 26.03 -11.55 21.93
CA THR A 148 27.44 -11.31 22.24
C THR A 148 27.51 -10.28 23.36
N ASN A 149 27.50 -10.74 24.62
CA ASN A 149 27.96 -9.93 25.73
C ASN A 149 29.47 -9.73 25.56
N GLN A 150 29.87 -8.56 25.04
CA GLN A 150 31.24 -8.09 25.17
C GLN A 150 31.50 -7.73 26.63
N SER A 151 32.13 -8.64 27.36
CA SER A 151 32.81 -8.34 28.61
C SER A 151 34.18 -7.76 28.25
N ASN A 152 34.34 -6.44 28.36
CA ASN A 152 35.65 -5.79 28.29
C ASN A 152 36.44 -6.13 29.56
N GLY A 153 37.53 -6.87 29.40
CA GLY A 153 38.63 -6.99 30.35
C GLY A 153 39.86 -6.26 29.84
#